data_AF-K6DUA5-F1
#
_entry.id   AF-K6DUA5-F1
#
_cell.length_a   1.000
_cell.length_b   1.000
_cell.length_c   1.000
_cell.angle_alpha   90.00
_cell.angle_beta   90.00
_cell.angle_gamma   90.00
#
_symmetry.space_group_name_H-M   'P 1'
#
loop_
_entity.id
_entity.type
_entity.pdbx_description
1 polymer ?
#
loop_
_entity_poly.entity_id
_entity_poly.type
_entity_poly.pdbx_seq_one_letter_code
_entity_poly.pdbx_strand_id
1 'polypeptide(L)'
;MKMFMVKSLFIAALMLISVLTGMQLAGNGIHKLKGYEDPNFQNAVSIHETKNNISASFLGNDVSSHDLEAKKKKLEEISAFNFFSSMGKKMSEGISGASEKIIHLIAD
;
A
#
# COMPACT_ATOMS: atom_id res chain seq x y z
N MET A 1 10.74 34.66 -10.76
CA MET A 1 9.85 33.62 -11.32
C MET A 1 10.61 32.43 -11.94
N LYS A 2 11.55 32.63 -12.88
CA LYS A 2 12.30 31.53 -13.52
C LYS A 2 13.05 30.61 -12.55
N MET A 3 13.71 31.17 -11.54
CA MET A 3 14.45 30.39 -10.52
C MET A 3 13.53 29.56 -9.61
N PHE A 4 12.29 30.01 -9.38
CA PHE A 4 11.30 29.25 -8.61
C PHE A 4 10.79 28.04 -9.41
N MET A 5 10.54 28.23 -10.71
CA MET A 5 10.12 27.16 -11.61
C MET A 5 11.20 26.07 -11.76
N VAL A 6 12.47 26.46 -11.84
CA VAL A 6 13.60 25.50 -11.86
C VAL A 6 13.71 24.73 -10.53
N LYS A 7 13.57 25.42 -9.38
CA LYS A 7 13.57 24.76 -8.06
C LYS A 7 12.41 23.77 -7.90
N SER A 8 11.21 24.17 -8.33
CA SER A 8 10.02 23.32 -8.31
C SER A 8 10.17 22.09 -9.21
N LEU A 9 10.67 22.28 -10.43
CA LEU A 9 10.94 21.19 -11.37
C LEU A 9 12.00 20.22 -10.81
N PHE A 10 13.02 20.75 -10.14
CA PHE A 10 14.06 19.94 -9.50
C PHE A 10 13.52 19.10 -8.34
N ILE A 11 12.67 19.67 -7.48
CA ILE A 11 12.00 18.94 -6.40
C ILE A 11 11.07 17.87 -6.98
N ALA A 12 10.31 18.18 -8.03
CA ALA A 12 9.45 17.22 -8.71
C ALA A 12 10.25 16.06 -9.32
N ALA A 13 11.40 16.36 -9.94
CA ALA A 13 12.30 15.34 -10.47
C ALA A 13 12.87 14.44 -9.37
N LEU A 14 13.29 15.01 -8.23
CA LEU A 14 13.76 14.24 -7.08
C LEU A 14 12.67 13.31 -6.54
N MET A 15 11.44 13.80 -6.38
CA MET A 15 10.30 12.98 -5.95
C MET A 15 10.03 11.82 -6.91
N LEU A 16 10.09 12.07 -8.23
CA LEU A 16 9.93 11.04 -9.25
C LEU A 16 10.98 9.94 -9.11
N ILE A 17 12.25 10.32 -8.93
CA ILE A 17 13.36 9.36 -8.76
C ILE A 17 13.16 8.54 -7.49
N SER A 18 12.76 9.16 -6.38
CA SER A 18 12.48 8.46 -5.11
C SER A 18 11.36 7.42 -5.26
N VAL A 19 10.27 7.75 -5.96
CA VAL A 19 9.17 6.81 -6.20
C VAL A 19 9.61 5.64 -7.08
N LEU A 20 10.29 5.92 -8.20
CA LEU A 20 10.77 4.87 -9.12
C LEU A 20 11.76 3.93 -8.42
N THR A 21 12.66 4.48 -7.61
CA THR A 21 13.61 3.70 -6.82
C THR A 21 12.88 2.86 -5.77
N GLY A 22 11.89 3.43 -5.09
CA GLY A 22 11.05 2.71 -4.13
C GLY A 22 10.31 1.53 -4.76
N MET A 23 9.76 1.70 -5.97
CA MET A 23 9.11 0.61 -6.70
C MET A 23 10.09 -0.51 -7.08
N GLN A 24 11.30 -0.18 -7.53
CA GLN A 24 12.32 -1.18 -7.83
C GLN A 24 12.80 -1.92 -6.57
N LEU A 25 12.99 -1.20 -5.47
CA LEU A 25 13.41 -1.78 -4.20
C LEU A 25 12.33 -2.71 -3.62
N ALA A 26 11.05 -2.31 -3.72
CA ALA A 26 9.91 -3.14 -3.33
C ALA A 26 9.77 -4.37 -4.23
N GLY A 27 9.92 -4.23 -5.54
CA GLY A 27 9.90 -5.35 -6.49
C GLY A 27 11.00 -6.38 -6.19
N ASN A 28 12.23 -5.91 -5.98
CA ASN A 28 13.37 -6.76 -5.61
C ASN A 28 13.19 -7.37 -4.21
N GLY A 29 12.63 -6.62 -3.26
CA GLY A 29 12.31 -7.10 -1.91
C GLY A 29 11.27 -8.23 -1.95
N ILE A 30 10.21 -8.08 -2.75
CA ILE A 30 9.20 -9.13 -2.95
C ILE A 30 9.82 -10.35 -3.63
N HIS A 31 10.73 -10.17 -4.61
CA HIS A 31 11.42 -11.29 -5.25
C HIS A 31 12.29 -12.08 -4.26
N LYS A 32 13.05 -11.38 -3.41
CA LYS A 32 13.88 -11.99 -2.35
C LYS A 32 13.05 -12.68 -1.26
N LEU A 33 11.94 -12.06 -0.85
CA LEU A 33 11.03 -12.65 0.15
C LEU A 33 10.25 -13.83 -0.41
N LYS A 34 9.99 -13.86 -1.72
CA LYS A 34 9.41 -15.03 -2.36
C LYS A 34 10.40 -16.18 -2.36
N GLY A 35 11.71 -15.95 -2.44
CA GLY A 35 12.78 -16.95 -2.26
C GLY A 35 13.19 -17.70 -3.53
N TYR A 36 12.88 -17.17 -4.72
CA TYR A 36 13.11 -17.80 -6.04
C TYR A 36 14.56 -18.26 -6.33
N GLU A 37 15.54 -17.83 -5.54
CA GLU A 37 16.96 -18.20 -5.69
C GLU A 37 17.39 -19.37 -4.77
N ASP A 38 16.50 -19.93 -3.95
CA ASP A 38 16.82 -21.05 -3.07
C ASP A 38 16.55 -22.40 -3.76
N PRO A 39 17.57 -23.27 -4.00
CA PRO A 39 17.36 -24.61 -4.55
C PRO A 39 16.52 -25.51 -3.62
N ASN A 40 16.31 -25.09 -2.38
CA ASN A 40 15.40 -25.69 -1.40
C ASN A 40 14.08 -24.94 -1.32
N PHE A 41 13.55 -24.45 -2.46
CA PHE A 41 12.25 -23.81 -2.58
C PHE A 41 11.11 -24.77 -2.20
N GLN A 42 11.01 -25.09 -0.92
CA GLN A 42 9.84 -25.64 -0.30
C GLN A 42 8.81 -24.53 -0.36
N ASN A 43 7.98 -24.61 -1.41
CA ASN A 43 6.68 -23.97 -1.45
C ASN A 43 6.15 -23.92 -0.02
N ALA A 44 5.91 -22.73 0.53
CA ALA A 44 5.34 -22.53 1.87
C ALA A 44 3.89 -23.09 2.01
N VAL A 45 3.49 -23.91 1.03
CA VAL A 45 2.31 -24.73 0.93
C VAL A 45 2.78 -26.10 0.44
N SER A 46 3.01 -27.02 1.37
CA SER A 46 3.06 -28.45 1.07
C SER A 46 1.63 -28.96 1.03
N ILE A 47 1.04 -29.07 -0.18
CA ILE A 47 -0.23 -29.79 -0.35
C ILE A 47 0.10 -31.29 -0.29
N HIS A 48 -0.07 -31.89 0.89
CA HIS A 48 -0.11 -33.35 1.00
C HIS A 48 -1.50 -33.82 0.58
N GLU A 49 -1.63 -34.29 -0.65
CA GLU A 49 -2.86 -34.90 -1.15
C GLU A 49 -2.96 -36.35 -0.63
N THR A 50 -3.50 -36.53 0.58
CA THR A 50 -3.91 -37.85 1.07
C THR A 50 -5.42 -37.96 1.01
N LYS A 51 -5.92 -38.50 -0.11
CA LYS A 51 -7.21 -39.18 -0.39
C LYS A 51 -8.55 -38.70 0.19
N ASN A 52 -8.65 -37.73 1.10
CA ASN A 52 -9.93 -37.24 1.59
C ASN A 52 -9.93 -35.86 2.31
N ASN A 53 -8.79 -35.21 2.57
CA ASN A 53 -8.78 -33.88 3.20
C ASN A 53 -7.57 -33.05 2.74
N ILE A 54 -7.83 -31.87 2.18
CA ILE A 54 -6.79 -30.92 1.74
C ILE A 54 -6.45 -30.03 2.95
N SER A 55 -5.37 -30.36 3.66
CA SER A 55 -4.82 -29.52 4.74
C SER A 55 -3.56 -28.81 4.24
N ALA A 56 -3.66 -27.50 3.97
CA ALA A 56 -2.51 -26.65 3.67
C ALA A 56 -1.99 -26.02 4.97
N SER A 57 -0.83 -26.49 5.43
CA SER A 57 -0.21 -25.98 6.66
C SER A 57 0.69 -24.79 6.34
N PHE A 58 0.24 -23.57 6.65
CA PHE A 58 1.08 -22.36 6.59
C PHE A 58 1.73 -22.16 7.98
N LEU A 59 3.06 -22.23 8.06
CA LEU A 59 3.84 -21.96 9.28
C LEU A 59 3.56 -22.89 10.49
N GLY A 60 3.27 -24.17 10.25
CA GLY A 60 3.19 -25.17 11.34
C GLY A 60 2.04 -24.99 12.33
N ASN A 61 1.03 -24.20 11.97
CA ASN A 61 -0.21 -24.08 12.72
C ASN A 61 -1.39 -24.43 11.80
N ASP A 62 -2.27 -25.35 12.20
CA ASP A 62 -3.49 -25.70 11.48
C ASP A 62 -4.46 -24.50 11.50
N VAL A 63 -4.38 -23.65 10.47
CA VAL A 63 -5.28 -22.48 10.35
C VAL A 63 -6.48 -22.85 9.49
N SER A 64 -7.59 -23.12 10.16
CA SER A 64 -8.92 -23.24 9.53
C SER A 64 -9.28 -21.96 8.75
N SER A 65 -9.83 -22.12 7.53
CA SER A 65 -10.07 -21.09 6.51
C SER A 65 -10.87 -19.85 6.97
N HIS A 66 -11.53 -19.91 8.12
CA HIS A 66 -12.33 -18.82 8.66
C HIS A 66 -11.49 -17.66 9.24
N ASP A 67 -10.26 -17.93 9.68
CA ASP A 67 -9.44 -16.92 10.39
C ASP A 67 -8.67 -15.97 9.44
N LEU A 68 -8.46 -16.42 8.19
CA LEU A 68 -7.68 -15.70 7.17
C LEU A 68 -8.46 -14.51 6.59
N GLU A 69 -9.78 -14.67 6.44
CA GLU A 69 -10.68 -13.63 5.95
C GLU A 69 -10.86 -12.51 6.99
N ALA A 70 -10.97 -12.86 8.27
CA ALA A 70 -11.03 -11.90 9.38
C ALA A 70 -9.73 -11.10 9.53
N LYS A 71 -8.56 -11.75 9.36
CA LYS A 71 -7.26 -11.06 9.37
C LYS A 71 -7.07 -10.15 8.16
N LYS A 72 -7.47 -10.58 6.96
CA LYS A 72 -7.47 -9.72 5.76
C LYS A 72 -8.28 -8.46 5.98
N LYS A 73 -9.51 -8.60 6.48
CA LYS A 73 -10.40 -7.46 6.75
C LYS A 73 -9.79 -6.47 7.74
N LYS A 74 -9.13 -6.93 8.80
CA LYS A 74 -8.43 -6.07 9.75
C LYS A 74 -7.22 -5.35 9.15
N LEU A 75 -6.41 -6.02 8.32
CA LEU A 75 -5.27 -5.37 7.65
C LEU A 75 -5.74 -4.28 6.66
N GLU A 76 -6.82 -4.53 5.94
CA GLU A 76 -7.40 -3.58 5.00
C GLU A 76 -7.93 -2.34 5.73
N GLU A 77 -8.62 -2.54 6.87
CA GLU A 77 -9.16 -1.47 7.71
C GLU A 77 -8.04 -0.58 8.34
N ILE A 78 -6.95 -1.20 8.79
CA ILE A 78 -5.81 -0.48 9.41
C ILE A 78 -5.00 0.32 8.37
N SER A 79 -4.86 -0.21 7.14
CA SER A 79 -4.01 0.39 6.11
C SER A 79 -4.61 1.62 5.44
N ALA A 80 -5.92 1.62 5.18
CA ALA A 80 -6.55 2.64 4.36
C ALA A 80 -7.35 3.69 5.17
N PHE A 81 -7.98 3.29 6.27
CA PHE A 81 -9.17 4.02 6.71
C PHE A 81 -8.97 5.11 7.76
N ASN A 82 -7.89 5.12 8.54
CA ASN A 82 -7.79 6.06 9.66
C ASN A 82 -6.81 7.23 9.44
N PHE A 83 -5.58 6.98 9.00
CA PHE A 83 -4.60 8.05 8.82
C PHE A 83 -4.77 8.82 7.50
N PHE A 84 -4.84 8.09 6.39
CA PHE A 84 -4.95 8.71 5.06
C PHE A 84 -6.32 9.38 4.86
N SER A 85 -7.38 8.76 5.37
CA SER A 85 -8.75 9.30 5.32
C SER A 85 -8.91 10.54 6.20
N SER A 86 -8.38 10.54 7.44
CA SER A 86 -8.48 11.72 8.31
C SER A 86 -7.68 12.91 7.76
N MET A 87 -6.50 12.65 7.19
CA MET A 87 -5.71 13.68 6.51
C MET A 87 -6.42 14.20 5.26
N GLY A 88 -6.98 13.31 4.43
CA GLY A 88 -7.75 13.66 3.25
C GLY A 88 -9.01 14.46 3.58
N LYS A 89 -9.73 14.07 4.64
CA LYS A 89 -10.93 14.77 5.12
C LYS A 89 -10.60 16.20 5.54
N LYS A 90 -9.55 16.39 6.34
CA LYS A 90 -9.10 17.71 6.79
C LYS A 90 -8.62 18.58 5.61
N MET A 91 -7.97 17.97 4.62
CA MET A 91 -7.53 18.66 3.41
C MET A 91 -8.72 19.11 2.55
N SER A 92 -9.70 18.22 2.33
CA SER A 92 -10.93 18.53 1.59
C SER A 92 -11.76 19.61 2.28
N GLU A 93 -11.92 19.56 3.60
CA GLU A 93 -12.63 20.60 4.36
C GLU A 93 -11.95 21.98 4.19
N GLY A 94 -10.61 22.02 4.20
CA GLY A 94 -9.85 23.26 3.96
C GLY A 94 -10.03 23.80 2.53
N ILE A 95 -10.02 22.92 1.52
CA ILE A 95 -10.22 23.28 0.11
C ILE A 95 -11.64 23.78 -0.13
N SER A 96 -12.64 23.09 0.40
CA SER A 96 -14.05 23.48 0.29
C SER A 96 -14.30 24.84 0.95
N GLY A 97 -13.81 25.05 2.18
CA GLY A 97 -13.97 26.32 2.88
C GLY A 97 -13.24 27.49 2.20
N ALA A 98 -12.08 27.24 1.59
CA ALA A 98 -11.39 28.25 0.78
C ALA A 98 -12.17 28.59 -0.50
N SER A 99 -12.70 27.57 -1.18
CA SER A 99 -13.47 27.74 -2.41
C SER A 99 -14.76 28.52 -2.16
N GLU A 100 -15.46 28.22 -1.07
CA GLU A 100 -16.70 28.89 -0.66
C GLU A 100 -16.46 30.38 -0.37
N LYS A 101 -15.36 30.71 0.33
CA LYS A 101 -14.94 32.10 0.56
C LYS A 101 -14.59 32.84 -0.74
N ILE A 102 -13.91 32.18 -1.67
CA ILE A 102 -13.55 32.78 -2.97
C ILE A 102 -14.80 33.06 -3.80
N ILE A 103 -15.75 32.13 -3.84
CA ILE A 103 -17.03 32.31 -4.53
C ILE A 103 -17.80 33.49 -3.91
N HIS A 104 -17.87 33.56 -2.59
CA HIS A 104 -18.55 34.64 -1.89
C HIS A 104 -17.90 36.02 -2.10
N LEU A 105 -16.59 36.09 -2.35
CA LEU A 105 -15.85 37.33 -2.63
C LEU A 105 -15.96 37.81 -4.08
N ILE A 106 -16.38 36.94 -4.99
CA ILE A 106 -16.55 37.25 -6.43
C ILE A 106 -18.03 37.51 -6.76
N ALA A 107 -18.95 36.90 -5.99
CA ALA A 107 -20.38 37.05 -6.16
C ALA A 107 -20.97 38.29 -5.47
N ASP A 108 -20.22 38.93 -4.56
CA ASP A 108 -20.55 40.17 -3.84
C ASP A 108 -19.68 41.32 -4.37
#